data_AF-A0AAU5J6N3-F1
#
_entry.id   AF-A0AAU5J6N3-F1
#
_cell.length_a   1.000
_cell.length_b   1.000
_cell.length_c   1.000
_cell.angle_alpha   90.00
_cell.angle_beta   90.00
_cell.angle_gamma   90.00
#
_symmetry.space_group_name_H-M   'P 1'
#
loop_
_entity.id
_entity.type
_entity.pdbx_description
1 polymer ?
#
loop_
_entity_poly.entity_id
_entity_poly.type
_entity_poly.pdbx_seq_one_letter_code
_entity_poly.pdbx_strand_id
1 'polypeptide(L)'
;MSYEPKLAAALSGATMAQLSHWRHASGAGGAVLVPEISATRPILYSFRDVVALRTCVRLRQETSLQRIRRAVDSLRDDLGEREHLSAYQLVTDGGTVYLADPDHAVDLIGRKGGKSNLVIHQLVDVLAPFYRNGRHIPDLLSPRPDVAVDPSVRGGEPVIRGTRVPAAEVAALIRDGIPPEQIADFFPGVSAGAALEATDFTDYVDSYTGTPTGAGAGASRGAA
;
A
#
# COMPACT_ATOMS: atom_id res chain seq x y z
N MET A 1 -1.32 16.55 0.17
CA MET A 1 -0.05 15.87 0.51
C MET A 1 -0.02 14.56 -0.23
N SER A 2 1.19 14.06 -0.47
CA SER A 2 1.44 12.92 -1.35
C SER A 2 2.21 11.83 -0.62
N TYR A 3 1.97 10.59 -1.00
CA TYR A 3 2.71 9.44 -0.51
C TYR A 3 3.94 9.21 -1.38
N GLU A 4 5.12 9.36 -0.78
CA GLU A 4 6.36 8.94 -1.42
C GLU A 4 6.37 7.42 -1.65
N PRO A 5 7.16 6.90 -2.61
CA PRO A 5 7.14 5.48 -2.94
C PRO A 5 7.39 4.54 -1.76
N LYS A 6 8.29 4.90 -0.82
CA LYS A 6 8.55 4.05 0.36
C LYS A 6 7.35 3.95 1.28
N LEU A 7 6.65 5.06 1.52
CA LEU A 7 5.46 5.11 2.36
C LEU A 7 4.29 4.40 1.67
N ALA A 8 4.11 4.63 0.37
CA ALA A 8 3.11 3.92 -0.43
C ALA A 8 3.36 2.41 -0.42
N ALA A 9 4.61 1.95 -0.53
CA ALA A 9 4.99 0.55 -0.44
C ALA A 9 4.67 -0.04 0.95
N ALA A 10 5.04 0.67 2.01
CA ALA A 10 4.81 0.27 3.39
C ALA A 10 3.34 0.18 3.78
N LEU A 11 2.55 1.18 3.40
CA LEU A 11 1.13 1.21 3.67
C LEU A 11 0.32 0.34 2.71
N SER A 12 0.82 0.00 1.52
CA SER A 12 0.09 -0.89 0.61
C SER A 12 0.45 -2.37 0.74
N GLY A 13 1.62 -2.64 1.32
CA GLY A 13 2.26 -3.93 1.29
C GLY A 13 2.95 -4.25 -0.04
N ALA A 14 2.94 -3.37 -1.05
CA ALA A 14 3.68 -3.55 -2.31
C ALA A 14 5.19 -3.42 -2.09
N THR A 15 6.02 -4.06 -2.92
CA THR A 15 7.47 -3.79 -2.92
C THR A 15 7.80 -2.57 -3.78
N MET A 16 8.95 -1.93 -3.55
CA MET A 16 9.44 -0.83 -4.39
C MET A 16 9.54 -1.23 -5.88
N ALA A 17 9.96 -2.47 -6.16
CA ALA A 17 10.02 -3.02 -7.51
C ALA A 17 8.61 -3.19 -8.11
N GLN A 18 7.63 -3.63 -7.32
CA GLN A 18 6.24 -3.71 -7.76
C GLN A 18 5.67 -2.33 -8.06
N LEU A 19 5.89 -1.34 -7.20
CA LEU A 19 5.49 0.05 -7.47
C LEU A 19 6.10 0.54 -8.79
N SER A 20 7.39 0.28 -9.02
CA SER A 20 8.03 0.63 -10.29
C SER A 20 7.38 -0.06 -11.48
N HIS A 21 7.17 -1.37 -11.40
CA HIS A 21 6.64 -2.17 -12.49
C HIS A 21 5.15 -1.90 -12.78
N TRP A 22 4.34 -1.63 -11.76
CA TRP A 22 2.89 -1.49 -11.88
C TRP A 22 2.46 -0.15 -12.49
N ARG A 23 3.32 0.87 -12.44
CA ARG A 23 3.12 2.17 -13.09
C ARG A 23 3.27 2.14 -14.60
N HIS A 24 3.78 1.04 -15.15
CA HIS A 24 4.04 0.92 -16.58
C HIS A 24 3.21 -0.22 -17.19
N ALA A 25 2.79 -0.01 -18.43
CA ALA A 25 2.25 -1.07 -19.26
C ALA A 25 3.31 -2.15 -19.47
N SER A 26 2.89 -3.39 -19.65
CA SER A 26 3.80 -4.51 -19.87
C SER A 26 3.14 -5.61 -20.67
N GLY A 27 3.77 -5.99 -21.78
CA GLY A 27 3.19 -6.91 -22.75
C GLY A 27 1.91 -6.33 -23.35
N ALA A 28 0.86 -7.14 -23.40
CA ALA A 28 -0.45 -6.75 -23.93
C ALA A 28 -1.39 -6.09 -22.90
N GLY A 29 -0.92 -5.84 -21.67
CA GLY A 29 -1.75 -5.25 -20.61
C GLY A 29 -1.28 -3.86 -20.18
N GLY A 30 -2.23 -3.03 -19.77
CA GLY A 30 -1.99 -1.67 -19.30
C GLY A 30 -1.20 -1.60 -17.99
N ALA A 31 -0.93 -0.36 -17.56
CA ALA A 31 -0.44 -0.13 -16.20
C ALA A 31 -1.53 -0.52 -15.20
N VAL A 32 -1.12 -1.21 -14.12
CA VAL A 32 -2.06 -1.59 -13.05
C VAL A 32 -2.56 -0.34 -12.33
N LEU A 33 -1.63 0.58 -12.03
CA LEU A 33 -1.94 1.86 -11.40
C LEU A 33 -0.92 2.91 -11.83
N VAL A 34 -1.40 4.00 -12.42
CA VAL A 34 -0.61 5.21 -12.67
C VAL A 34 -0.88 6.17 -11.52
N PRO A 35 0.14 6.73 -10.84
CA PRO A 35 -0.08 7.59 -9.67
C PRO A 35 -0.86 8.85 -10.06
N GLU A 36 -1.86 9.23 -9.25
CA GLU A 36 -2.72 10.38 -9.51
C GLU A 36 -1.98 11.73 -9.34
N ILE A 37 -1.01 11.79 -8.41
CA ILE A 37 -0.34 13.06 -8.07
C ILE A 37 0.84 13.34 -9.00
N SER A 38 1.76 12.38 -9.15
CA SER A 38 2.89 12.53 -10.08
C SER A 38 3.38 11.18 -10.58
N ALA A 39 3.20 10.95 -11.87
CA ALA A 39 3.70 9.77 -12.58
C ALA A 39 5.14 9.92 -13.09
N THR A 40 5.72 11.12 -13.02
CA THR A 40 7.10 11.45 -13.40
C THR A 40 7.92 11.87 -12.18
N ARG A 41 9.25 11.83 -12.22
CA ARG A 41 10.06 12.15 -11.03
C ARG A 41 9.84 13.60 -10.56
N PRO A 42 9.58 13.85 -9.25
CA PRO A 42 9.42 12.86 -8.18
C PRO A 42 8.09 12.10 -8.28
N ILE A 43 8.14 10.77 -8.11
CA ILE A 43 6.95 9.92 -8.17
C ILE A 43 6.15 10.09 -6.87
N LEU A 44 4.87 10.43 -6.98
CA LEU A 44 4.01 10.76 -5.85
C LEU A 44 2.64 10.10 -6.01
N TYR A 45 2.19 9.42 -4.95
CA TYR A 45 0.91 8.72 -4.90
C TYR A 45 -0.11 9.49 -4.06
N SER A 46 -1.40 9.29 -4.33
CA SER A 46 -2.52 9.76 -3.50
C SER A 46 -2.90 8.72 -2.43
N PHE A 47 -3.81 9.06 -1.50
CA PHE A 47 -4.39 8.08 -0.59
C PHE A 47 -5.18 7.00 -1.37
N ARG A 48 -5.92 7.43 -2.41
CA ARG A 48 -6.68 6.53 -3.28
C ARG A 48 -5.74 5.54 -3.98
N ASP A 49 -4.58 6.00 -4.46
CA ASP A 49 -3.55 5.15 -5.02
C ASP A 49 -3.11 4.07 -4.03
N VAL A 50 -2.88 4.43 -2.76
CA VAL A 50 -2.47 3.46 -1.72
C VAL A 50 -3.56 2.41 -1.48
N VAL A 51 -4.83 2.80 -1.45
CA VAL A 51 -5.97 1.87 -1.36
C VAL A 51 -5.99 0.93 -2.57
N ALA A 52 -5.86 1.47 -3.79
CA ALA A 52 -5.83 0.66 -5.01
C ALA A 52 -4.64 -0.31 -5.01
N LEU A 53 -3.45 0.13 -4.56
CA LEU A 53 -2.29 -0.74 -4.40
C LEU A 53 -2.54 -1.86 -3.39
N ARG A 54 -3.20 -1.58 -2.25
CA ARG A 54 -3.59 -2.62 -1.27
C ARG A 54 -4.50 -3.67 -1.91
N THR A 55 -5.51 -3.24 -2.66
CA THR A 55 -6.41 -4.13 -3.41
C THR A 55 -5.60 -5.02 -4.36
N CYS A 56 -4.73 -4.43 -5.19
CA CYS A 56 -3.89 -5.20 -6.11
C CYS A 56 -2.94 -6.15 -5.38
N VAL A 57 -2.32 -5.74 -4.27
CA VAL A 57 -1.45 -6.60 -3.47
C VAL A 57 -2.21 -7.80 -2.92
N ARG A 58 -3.43 -7.61 -2.41
CA ARG A 58 -4.27 -8.70 -1.91
C ARG A 58 -4.68 -9.66 -3.03
N LEU A 59 -5.18 -9.14 -4.16
CA LEU A 59 -5.49 -9.96 -5.33
C LEU A 59 -4.27 -10.78 -5.80
N ARG A 60 -3.06 -10.20 -5.79
CA ARG A 60 -1.84 -10.89 -6.23
C ARG A 60 -1.42 -12.07 -5.36
N GLN A 61 -2.00 -12.22 -4.17
CA GLN A 61 -1.76 -13.41 -3.33
C GLN A 61 -2.44 -14.65 -3.92
N GLU A 62 -3.50 -14.48 -4.71
CA GLU A 62 -4.32 -15.58 -5.22
C GLU A 62 -4.38 -15.65 -6.74
N THR A 63 -4.14 -14.55 -7.45
CA THR A 63 -4.20 -14.50 -8.92
C THR A 63 -2.98 -13.83 -9.55
N SER A 64 -2.76 -14.06 -10.84
CA SER A 64 -1.57 -13.60 -11.58
C SER A 64 -1.62 -12.10 -11.91
N LEU A 65 -0.46 -11.45 -12.13
CA LEU A 65 -0.41 -10.03 -12.48
C LEU A 65 -1.08 -9.75 -13.82
N GLN A 66 -0.94 -10.69 -14.75
CA GLN A 66 -1.55 -10.58 -16.07
C GLN A 66 -3.08 -10.63 -15.97
N ARG A 67 -3.64 -11.44 -15.07
CA ARG A 67 -5.09 -11.44 -14.81
C ARG A 67 -5.55 -10.12 -14.20
N ILE A 68 -4.81 -9.57 -13.23
CA ILE A 68 -5.13 -8.24 -12.68
C ILE A 68 -5.08 -7.16 -13.76
N ARG A 69 -4.03 -7.12 -14.58
CA ARG A 69 -3.94 -6.16 -15.69
C ARG A 69 -5.15 -6.25 -16.61
N ARG A 70 -5.47 -7.47 -17.07
CA ARG A 70 -6.65 -7.70 -17.91
C ARG A 70 -7.94 -7.24 -17.23
N ALA A 71 -8.13 -7.52 -15.94
CA ALA A 71 -9.32 -7.10 -15.22
C ALA A 71 -9.43 -5.56 -15.11
N VAL A 72 -8.31 -4.87 -14.86
CA VAL A 72 -8.26 -3.40 -14.85
C VAL A 72 -8.52 -2.81 -16.24
N ASP A 73 -7.99 -3.45 -17.29
CA ASP A 73 -8.24 -3.05 -18.67
C ASP A 73 -9.72 -3.28 -19.03
N SER A 74 -10.30 -4.43 -18.72
CA SER A 74 -11.74 -4.73 -18.95
C SER A 74 -12.66 -3.77 -18.20
N LEU A 75 -12.32 -3.41 -16.96
CA LEU A 75 -13.09 -2.43 -16.19
C LEU A 75 -13.21 -1.11 -16.97
N ARG A 76 -12.11 -0.64 -17.57
CA ARG A 76 -12.07 0.62 -18.33
C ARG A 76 -12.65 0.49 -19.74
N ASP A 77 -12.27 -0.55 -20.46
CA ASP A 77 -12.50 -0.68 -21.91
C ASP A 77 -13.81 -1.40 -22.22
N ASP A 78 -14.16 -2.45 -21.47
CA ASP A 78 -15.36 -3.26 -21.71
C ASP A 78 -16.56 -2.72 -20.93
N LEU A 79 -16.38 -2.34 -19.66
CA LEU A 79 -17.47 -1.80 -18.82
C LEU A 79 -17.59 -0.27 -18.87
N GLY A 80 -16.56 0.43 -19.36
CA GLY A 80 -16.57 1.89 -19.46
C GLY A 80 -16.45 2.60 -18.12
N GLU A 81 -15.99 1.90 -17.07
CA GLU A 81 -15.86 2.41 -15.71
C GLU A 81 -14.64 3.32 -15.61
N ARG A 82 -14.85 4.60 -15.26
CA ARG A 82 -13.84 5.68 -15.33
C ARG A 82 -13.37 6.23 -13.99
N GLU A 83 -14.01 5.84 -12.90
CA GLU A 83 -13.55 6.20 -11.56
C GLU A 83 -12.17 5.60 -11.26
N HIS A 84 -11.52 6.14 -10.24
CA HIS A 84 -10.26 5.60 -9.74
C HIS A 84 -10.43 4.18 -9.21
N LEU A 85 -9.40 3.33 -9.33
CA LEU A 85 -9.46 1.91 -8.97
C LEU A 85 -9.88 1.66 -7.52
N SER A 86 -9.60 2.60 -6.62
CA SER A 86 -10.01 2.55 -5.20
C SER A 86 -11.52 2.67 -4.97
N ALA A 87 -12.29 3.09 -5.98
CA ALA A 87 -13.75 3.21 -5.88
C ALA A 87 -14.46 1.87 -6.09
N TYR A 88 -13.75 0.86 -6.59
CA TYR A 88 -14.32 -0.44 -6.92
C TYR A 88 -13.87 -1.52 -5.95
N GLN A 89 -14.78 -2.45 -5.69
CA GLN A 89 -14.47 -3.63 -4.92
C GLN A 89 -14.10 -4.79 -5.84
N LEU A 90 -12.81 -5.10 -5.90
CA LEU A 90 -12.31 -6.21 -6.70
C LEU A 90 -12.00 -7.42 -5.82
N VAL A 91 -12.53 -8.58 -6.22
CA VAL A 91 -12.30 -9.86 -5.53
C VAL A 91 -11.84 -10.92 -6.52
N THR A 92 -11.31 -12.03 -6.02
CA THR A 92 -10.78 -13.14 -6.83
C THR A 92 -11.12 -14.48 -6.19
N ASP A 93 -11.32 -15.51 -7.00
CA ASP A 93 -11.36 -16.92 -6.58
C ASP A 93 -10.08 -17.69 -6.99
N GLY A 94 -9.09 -16.97 -7.52
CA GLY A 94 -7.82 -17.48 -8.06
C GLY A 94 -7.89 -17.81 -9.55
N GLY A 95 -9.08 -18.11 -10.08
CA GLY A 95 -9.34 -18.38 -11.48
C GLY A 95 -9.60 -17.10 -12.29
N THR A 96 -10.41 -16.20 -11.76
CA THR A 96 -10.74 -14.90 -12.37
C THR A 96 -10.76 -13.76 -11.33
N VAL A 97 -11.00 -12.53 -11.81
CA VAL A 97 -11.20 -11.33 -10.99
C VAL A 97 -12.61 -10.80 -11.25
N TYR A 98 -13.31 -10.46 -10.19
CA TYR A 98 -14.68 -9.95 -10.25
C TYR A 98 -14.74 -8.51 -9.76
N LEU A 99 -15.59 -7.70 -10.39
CA LEU A 99 -16.13 -6.49 -9.80
C LEU A 99 -17.32 -6.88 -8.92
N ALA A 100 -17.21 -6.61 -7.64
CA ALA A 100 -18.19 -6.94 -6.63
C ALA A 100 -19.06 -5.74 -6.28
N ASP A 101 -20.36 -5.97 -6.22
CA ASP A 101 -21.34 -5.15 -5.52
C ASP A 101 -21.97 -5.98 -4.39
N PRO A 102 -22.68 -5.35 -3.43
CA PRO A 102 -23.30 -6.08 -2.32
C PRO A 102 -24.19 -7.27 -2.75
N ASP A 103 -24.86 -7.14 -3.89
CA ASP A 103 -25.85 -8.11 -4.35
C ASP A 103 -25.41 -8.94 -5.56
N HIS A 104 -24.33 -8.58 -6.25
CA HIS A 104 -23.90 -9.29 -7.47
C HIS A 104 -22.41 -9.12 -7.77
N ALA A 105 -21.88 -10.01 -8.61
CA ALA A 105 -20.49 -9.96 -9.07
C ALA A 105 -20.41 -10.09 -10.59
N VAL A 106 -19.58 -9.24 -11.21
CA VAL A 106 -19.32 -9.23 -12.65
C VAL A 106 -17.92 -9.76 -12.91
N ASP A 107 -17.80 -10.84 -13.69
CA ASP A 107 -16.52 -11.40 -14.11
C ASP A 107 -15.81 -10.46 -15.10
N LEU A 108 -14.61 -10.00 -14.75
CA LEU A 108 -13.84 -9.04 -15.54
C LEU A 108 -12.92 -9.69 -16.58
N ILE A 109 -12.79 -11.02 -16.61
CA ILE A 109 -11.85 -11.69 -17.53
C ILE A 109 -12.53 -12.72 -18.42
N GLY A 110 -13.41 -13.56 -17.86
CA GLY A 110 -13.98 -14.71 -18.57
C GLY A 110 -15.14 -14.32 -19.49
N ARG A 111 -16.32 -14.07 -18.90
CA ARG A 111 -17.54 -13.74 -19.66
C ARG A 111 -17.71 -12.23 -19.80
N LYS A 112 -17.34 -11.67 -20.96
CA LYS A 112 -17.60 -10.27 -21.34
C LYS A 112 -19.01 -9.82 -20.92
N GLY A 113 -19.12 -9.05 -19.83
CA GLY A 113 -20.35 -8.37 -19.40
C GLY A 113 -21.47 -9.26 -18.83
N GLY A 114 -21.23 -10.54 -18.55
CA GLY A 114 -22.25 -11.42 -17.99
C GLY A 114 -22.41 -11.21 -16.47
N LYS A 115 -23.52 -10.62 -16.03
CA LYS A 115 -23.90 -10.61 -14.60
C LYS A 115 -24.14 -12.04 -14.15
N SER A 116 -23.31 -12.53 -13.22
CA SER A 116 -23.53 -13.80 -12.54
C SER A 116 -24.12 -13.52 -11.15
N ASN A 117 -25.15 -14.27 -10.76
CA ASN A 117 -25.62 -14.31 -9.37
C ASN A 117 -24.62 -15.07 -8.50
N LEU A 118 -23.38 -14.57 -8.44
CA LEU A 118 -22.37 -15.04 -7.52
C LEU A 118 -22.63 -14.35 -6.18
N VAL A 119 -22.83 -15.13 -5.13
CA VAL A 119 -22.92 -14.61 -3.77
C VAL A 119 -21.49 -14.50 -3.23
N ILE A 120 -21.01 -13.28 -3.03
CA ILE A 120 -19.71 -13.06 -2.39
C ILE A 120 -19.91 -13.10 -0.88
N HIS A 121 -19.58 -14.24 -0.27
CA HIS A 121 -19.77 -14.45 1.16
C HIS A 121 -18.82 -13.62 2.04
N GLN A 122 -17.68 -13.17 1.51
CA GLN A 122 -16.70 -12.37 2.25
C GLN A 122 -16.11 -11.28 1.37
N LEU A 123 -16.51 -10.05 1.67
CA LEU A 123 -15.84 -8.86 1.17
C LEU A 123 -14.56 -8.65 1.98
N VAL A 124 -13.43 -8.52 1.28
CA VAL A 124 -12.14 -8.27 1.92
C VAL A 124 -12.05 -6.80 2.28
N ASP A 125 -11.94 -6.49 3.58
CA ASP A 125 -11.58 -5.14 4.02
C ASP A 125 -10.12 -4.88 3.65
N VAL A 126 -9.94 -4.07 2.61
CA VAL A 126 -8.62 -3.72 2.09
C VAL A 126 -7.87 -2.82 3.06
N LEU A 127 -8.54 -2.06 3.93
CA LEU A 127 -7.93 -1.12 4.87
C LEU A 127 -7.35 -1.83 6.08
N ALA A 128 -8.05 -2.87 6.56
CA ALA A 128 -7.63 -3.71 7.67
C ALA A 128 -6.22 -4.32 7.47
N PRO A 129 -5.48 -4.61 8.56
CA PRO A 129 -4.15 -5.22 8.50
C PRO A 129 -4.19 -6.62 7.88
N PHE A 130 -3.07 -7.05 7.31
CA PHE A 130 -2.92 -8.40 6.76
C PHE A 130 -1.46 -8.83 6.71
N TYR A 131 -1.24 -10.13 6.52
CA TYR A 131 0.10 -10.68 6.30
C TYR A 131 0.35 -10.91 4.82
N ARG A 132 1.58 -10.66 4.40
CA ARG A 132 2.07 -10.97 3.05
C ARG A 132 3.48 -11.50 3.13
N ASN A 133 3.71 -12.75 2.68
CA ASN A 133 5.03 -13.39 2.70
C ASN A 133 5.73 -13.29 4.07
N GLY A 134 4.99 -13.50 5.16
CA GLY A 134 5.48 -13.38 6.53
C GLY A 134 5.64 -11.95 7.06
N ARG A 135 5.47 -10.92 6.23
CA ARG A 135 5.49 -9.52 6.64
C ARG A 135 4.10 -9.07 7.10
N HIS A 136 4.02 -8.43 8.26
CA HIS A 136 2.82 -7.74 8.71
C HIS A 136 2.66 -6.41 7.96
N ILE A 137 1.53 -6.24 7.27
CA ILE A 137 1.12 -5.00 6.65
C ILE A 137 0.12 -4.34 7.58
N PRO A 138 0.41 -3.12 8.08
CA PRO A 138 -0.41 -2.50 9.11
C PRO A 138 -1.80 -2.11 8.58
N ASP A 139 -2.70 -1.79 9.51
CA ASP A 139 -3.94 -1.09 9.20
C ASP A 139 -3.62 0.21 8.47
N LEU A 140 -4.37 0.53 7.41
CA LEU A 140 -4.07 1.70 6.60
C LEU A 140 -4.32 3.00 7.37
N LEU A 141 -5.40 3.07 8.16
CA LEU A 141 -5.84 4.29 8.86
C LEU A 141 -5.20 4.42 10.24
N SER A 142 -4.82 3.30 10.84
CA SER A 142 -4.28 3.20 12.19
C SER A 142 -3.03 2.31 12.25
N PRO A 143 -1.94 2.68 11.55
CA PRO A 143 -0.78 1.79 11.42
C PRO A 143 -0.09 1.46 12.74
N ARG A 144 -0.25 2.30 13.76
CA ARG A 144 0.06 2.04 15.17
C ARG A 144 -1.06 2.62 16.05
N PRO A 145 -1.19 2.19 17.32
CA PRO A 145 -2.16 2.76 18.25
C PRO A 145 -2.20 4.30 18.25
N ASP A 146 -1.04 4.96 18.31
CA ASP A 146 -0.87 6.41 18.38
C ASP A 146 -0.45 7.04 17.04
N VAL A 147 -0.42 6.29 15.94
CA VAL A 147 -0.16 6.83 14.59
C VAL A 147 -1.41 6.69 13.73
N ALA A 148 -1.87 7.80 13.17
CA ALA A 148 -3.04 7.86 12.31
C ALA A 148 -2.69 8.31 10.89
N VAL A 149 -3.43 7.79 9.91
CA VAL A 149 -3.41 8.20 8.50
C VAL A 149 -4.82 8.58 8.12
N ASP A 150 -5.03 9.87 7.86
CA ASP A 150 -6.35 10.41 7.50
C ASP A 150 -6.17 11.38 6.32
N PRO A 151 -6.78 11.11 5.14
CA PRO A 151 -6.64 11.97 3.98
C PRO A 151 -7.12 13.41 4.21
N SER A 152 -7.98 13.66 5.21
CA SER A 152 -8.43 15.00 5.61
C SER A 152 -7.41 15.74 6.51
N VAL A 153 -6.46 15.01 7.12
CA VAL A 153 -5.42 15.56 8.00
C VAL A 153 -4.08 15.50 7.28
N ARG A 154 -3.50 16.68 6.99
CA ARG A 154 -2.23 16.78 6.24
C ARG A 154 -2.20 15.88 5.00
N GLY A 155 -3.34 15.77 4.30
CA GLY A 155 -3.49 14.94 3.11
C GLY A 155 -3.11 13.48 3.29
N GLY A 156 -3.25 12.93 4.50
CA GLY A 156 -2.95 11.53 4.79
C GLY A 156 -1.50 11.22 5.11
N GLU A 157 -0.67 12.23 5.34
CA GLU A 157 0.63 12.02 5.98
C GLU A 157 0.42 11.36 7.36
N PRO A 158 1.20 10.31 7.71
CA PRO A 158 1.15 9.71 9.04
C PRO A 158 1.47 10.74 10.13
N VAL A 159 0.54 10.92 11.06
CA VAL A 159 0.64 11.86 12.17
C VAL A 159 0.44 11.17 13.51
N ILE A 160 0.91 11.79 14.59
CA ILE A 160 0.52 11.39 15.94
C ILE A 160 -0.99 11.60 16.09
N ARG A 161 -1.70 10.56 16.53
CA ARG A 161 -3.15 10.56 16.67
C ARG A 161 -3.65 11.73 17.51
N GLY A 162 -4.71 12.38 17.05
CA GLY A 162 -5.29 13.55 17.72
C GLY A 162 -4.51 14.84 17.50
N THR A 163 -3.42 14.81 16.72
CA THR A 163 -2.60 15.98 16.41
C THR A 163 -2.42 16.16 14.90
N ARG A 164 -1.69 17.21 14.50
CA ARG A 164 -1.15 17.38 13.14
C ARG A 164 0.38 17.22 13.10
N VAL A 165 0.97 16.63 14.13
CA VAL A 165 2.42 16.44 14.26
C VAL A 165 2.83 15.22 13.43
N PRO A 166 3.70 15.36 12.40
CA PRO A 166 4.12 14.25 11.58
C PRO A 166 4.92 13.21 12.38
N ALA A 167 4.59 11.93 12.17
CA ALA A 167 5.31 10.83 12.81
C ALA A 167 6.81 10.83 12.44
N ALA A 168 7.13 11.20 11.20
CA ALA A 168 8.50 11.28 10.71
C ALA A 168 9.33 12.38 11.39
N GLU A 169 8.71 13.52 11.74
CA GLU A 169 9.40 14.60 12.47
C GLU A 169 9.72 14.17 13.91
N VAL A 170 8.78 13.50 14.58
CA VAL A 170 8.99 12.94 15.92
C VAL A 170 10.10 11.88 15.91
N ALA A 171 10.06 10.97 14.92
CA ALA A 171 11.09 9.95 14.76
C ALA A 171 12.47 10.57 14.48
N ALA A 172 12.55 11.67 13.73
CA ALA A 172 13.80 12.38 13.48
C ALA A 172 14.42 12.93 14.78
N LEU A 173 13.62 13.58 15.65
CA LEU A 173 14.12 14.05 16.95
C LEU A 173 14.68 12.91 17.82
N ILE A 174 13.98 11.78 17.87
CA ILE A 174 14.47 10.60 18.62
C ILE A 174 15.78 10.08 18.03
N ARG A 175 15.90 10.00 16.70
CA ARG A 175 17.13 9.58 16.00
C ARG A 175 18.29 10.54 16.23
N ASP A 176 18.00 11.83 16.42
CA ASP A 176 18.98 12.86 16.77
C ASP A 176 19.36 12.84 18.27
N GLY A 177 18.82 11.87 19.03
CA GLY A 177 19.21 11.60 20.42
C GLY A 177 18.32 12.27 21.47
N ILE A 178 17.19 12.87 21.08
CA ILE A 178 16.22 13.40 22.03
C ILE A 178 15.48 12.24 22.70
N PRO A 179 15.51 12.12 24.05
CA PRO A 179 14.77 11.08 24.75
C PRO A 179 13.26 11.19 24.50
N PRO A 180 12.51 10.08 24.38
CA PRO A 180 11.06 10.10 24.14
C PRO A 180 10.28 10.97 25.14
N GLU A 181 10.65 10.93 26.42
CA GLU A 181 10.08 11.77 27.49
C GLU A 181 10.27 13.28 27.30
N GLN A 182 11.24 13.72 26.50
CA GLN A 182 11.48 15.14 26.20
C GLN A 182 10.78 15.60 24.91
N ILE A 183 10.14 14.69 24.16
CA ILE A 183 9.45 15.07 22.92
C ILE A 183 8.31 16.05 23.17
N ALA A 184 7.67 15.98 24.35
CA ALA A 184 6.63 16.92 24.74
C ALA A 184 7.11 18.39 24.81
N ASP A 185 8.41 18.62 25.02
CA ASP A 185 8.99 19.97 25.05
C ASP A 185 8.95 20.62 23.65
N PHE A 186 9.03 19.81 22.59
CA PHE A 186 8.92 20.24 21.20
C PHE A 186 7.47 20.20 20.71
N PHE A 187 6.73 19.17 21.13
CA PHE A 187 5.35 18.91 20.71
C PHE A 187 4.47 18.60 21.94
N PRO A 188 3.86 19.62 22.58
CA PRO A 188 3.12 19.48 23.85
C PRO A 188 1.92 18.50 23.87
N GLY A 189 1.56 17.90 22.74
CA GLY A 189 0.51 16.88 22.61
C GLY A 189 1.02 15.47 22.29
N VAL A 190 2.33 15.25 22.29
CA VAL A 190 2.95 13.96 21.94
C VAL A 190 3.52 13.32 23.19
N SER A 191 2.95 12.17 23.58
CA SER A 191 3.46 11.38 24.70
C SER A 191 4.74 10.63 24.31
N ALA A 192 5.53 10.20 25.30
CA ALA A 192 6.68 9.34 25.07
C ALA A 192 6.31 8.04 24.33
N GLY A 193 5.17 7.44 24.68
CA GLY A 193 4.65 6.24 24.01
C GLY A 193 4.33 6.50 22.54
N ALA A 194 3.62 7.60 22.24
CA ALA A 194 3.31 8.00 20.88
C ALA A 194 4.58 8.28 20.05
N ALA A 195 5.61 8.84 20.68
CA ALA A 195 6.89 9.09 20.03
C ALA A 195 7.65 7.80 19.69
N LEU A 196 7.61 6.80 20.58
CA LEU A 196 8.16 5.47 20.32
C LEU A 196 7.41 4.76 19.19
N GLU A 197 6.09 4.82 19.18
CA GLU A 197 5.28 4.21 18.11
C GLU A 197 5.48 4.90 16.75
N ALA A 198 5.63 6.22 16.73
CA ALA A 198 5.97 6.97 15.54
C ALA A 198 7.35 6.58 14.97
N THR A 199 8.32 6.37 15.87
CA THR A 199 9.66 5.91 15.51
C THR A 199 9.61 4.50 14.93
N ASP A 200 8.96 3.56 15.62
CA ASP A 200 8.79 2.18 15.15
C ASP A 200 8.09 2.11 13.78
N PHE A 201 7.03 2.91 13.57
CA PHE A 201 6.38 2.98 12.26
C PHE A 201 7.29 3.57 11.19
N THR A 202 8.06 4.60 11.50
CA THR A 202 9.00 5.21 10.54
C THR A 202 10.13 4.24 10.17
N ASP A 203 10.68 3.50 11.13
CA ASP A 203 11.66 2.44 10.90
C ASP A 203 11.07 1.31 10.03
N TYR A 204 9.81 0.93 10.27
CA TYR A 204 9.09 0.00 9.41
C TYR A 204 8.99 0.51 7.96
N VAL A 205 8.67 1.79 7.76
CA VAL A 205 8.62 2.39 6.42
C VAL A 205 10.00 2.39 5.76
N ASP A 206 11.05 2.77 6.50
CA ASP A 206 12.41 2.87 5.97
C ASP A 206 12.97 1.51 5.54
N SER A 207 12.55 0.41 6.19
CA SER A 207 12.92 -0.96 5.80
C SER A 207 12.48 -1.37 4.39
N TYR A 208 11.57 -0.64 3.73
CA TYR A 208 11.21 -0.89 2.32
C TYR A 208 12.27 -0.40 1.32
N THR A 209 13.20 0.42 1.77
CA THR A 209 14.33 0.92 0.96
C THR A 209 15.65 0.22 1.28
N GLY A 210 15.69 -0.59 2.34
CA GLY A 210 16.86 -1.37 2.73
C GLY A 210 17.29 -2.37 1.66
N THR A 211 18.55 -2.28 1.24
CA THR A 211 19.25 -3.32 0.48
C THR A 211 19.15 -4.66 1.23
N PRO A 212 18.99 -5.82 0.57
CA PRO A 212 19.19 -7.08 1.27
C PRO A 212 20.64 -7.12 1.75
N THR A 213 20.85 -6.95 3.05
CA THR A 213 22.15 -7.20 3.66
C THR A 213 22.44 -8.68 3.46
N GLY A 214 23.30 -8.98 2.49
CA GLY A 214 23.69 -10.33 2.13
C GLY A 214 24.23 -11.07 3.34
N ALA A 215 23.49 -12.05 3.80
CA ALA A 215 24.01 -13.10 4.65
C ALA A 215 25.01 -13.95 3.84
N GLY A 216 26.26 -13.96 4.31
CA GLY A 216 27.29 -14.99 4.14
C GLY A 216 27.37 -15.78 2.84
N ALA A 217 28.44 -15.56 2.08
CA ALA A 217 29.13 -16.62 1.36
C ALA A 217 30.64 -16.42 1.49
N GLY A 218 31.20 -16.93 2.59
CA GLY A 218 32.61 -17.29 2.62
C GLY A 218 32.82 -18.55 1.79
N ALA A 219 33.75 -18.51 0.84
CA ALA A 219 34.54 -19.66 0.42
C ALA A 219 35.72 -19.13 -0.40
N SER A 220 36.79 -18.80 0.32
CA SER A 220 38.14 -18.82 -0.23
C SER A 220 38.41 -20.20 -0.86
N ARG A 221 38.56 -20.25 -2.18
CA ARG A 221 39.26 -21.34 -2.86
C ARG A 221 40.56 -20.78 -3.40
N GLY A 222 41.65 -21.30 -2.85
CA GLY A 222 43.01 -21.04 -3.32
C GLY A 222 43.25 -21.59 -4.72
N ALA A 223 44.25 -21.03 -5.37
CA ALA A 223 45.01 -21.67 -6.42
C ALA A 223 46.48 -21.26 -6.21
N ALA A 224 47.25 -22.22 -5.70
CA ALA A 224 48.62 -22.44 -6.13
C ALA A 224 48.55 -23.57 -7.18
#